data_AF-A0A6I9HEJ1-F1
#
_entry.id   AF-A0A6I9HEJ1-F1
#
_cell.length_a   1.000
_cell.length_b   1.000
_cell.length_c   1.000
_cell.angle_alpha   90.00
_cell.angle_beta   90.00
_cell.angle_gamma   90.00
#
_symmetry.space_group_name_H-M   'P 1'
#
loop_
_entity.id
_entity.type
_entity.pdbx_description
1 polymer ?
#
loop_
_entity_poly.entity_id
_entity_poly.type
_entity_poly.pdbx_seq_one_letter_code
_entity_poly.pdbx_strand_id
1 'polypeptide(L)'
;MDEDPRDAPKKLEEREEFTHNEVKDARWCFDTPGIVKEDCVLNLLTEKEVKLVLPSHAIVPRTFILKPGMVLFLAALGRIDYLEGEKPAWFSVLASNLLPVHVTTLSNADVLYEKHAGQEFLKVPMGGEERMKEFPPLVPQDITLKGVGTTEAVADIKLSSAGWVAVTAHEEEELLLRAYTPKGTALVVREPPLLPYISAIRGARIPGTPAYRTKKPPSFVENLRTTGSR
;
A
#
# COMPACT_ATOMS: atom_id res chain seq x y z
N MET A 1 -47.61 31.51 40.69
CA MET A 1 -47.98 30.08 40.81
C MET A 1 -48.79 29.81 39.56
N ASP A 2 -48.08 29.50 38.49
CA ASP A 2 -48.69 29.16 37.20
C ASP A 2 -48.48 27.66 37.04
N GLU A 3 -49.54 26.89 37.29
CA GLU A 3 -49.55 25.45 37.05
C GLU A 3 -49.51 25.21 35.54
N ASP A 4 -48.43 24.60 35.07
CA ASP A 4 -48.30 24.13 33.69
C ASP A 4 -49.39 23.07 33.41
N PRO A 5 -50.07 23.09 32.24
CA PRO A 5 -51.13 22.13 31.96
C PRO A 5 -50.52 20.73 31.91
N ARG A 6 -50.99 19.84 32.78
CA ARG A 6 -50.61 18.43 32.76
C ARG A 6 -51.05 17.82 31.42
N ASP A 7 -50.08 17.51 30.56
CA ASP A 7 -50.30 16.76 29.32
C ASP A 7 -51.08 15.47 29.63
N ALA A 8 -52.19 15.27 28.92
CA ALA A 8 -52.97 14.04 29.02
C ALA A 8 -52.08 12.83 28.64
N PRO A 9 -52.27 11.66 29.28
CA PRO A 9 -51.46 10.49 28.97
C PRO A 9 -51.65 10.15 27.49
N LYS A 10 -50.58 10.26 26.69
CA LYS A 10 -50.57 9.80 25.30
C LYS A 10 -51.02 8.34 25.31
N LYS A 11 -52.12 8.04 24.60
CA LYS A 11 -52.51 6.66 24.29
C LYS A 11 -51.25 5.94 23.83
N LEU A 12 -50.91 4.81 24.45
CA LEU A 12 -49.93 3.89 23.88
C LEU A 12 -50.47 3.53 22.50
N GLU A 13 -49.88 4.12 21.46
CA GLU A 13 -50.09 3.68 20.09
C GLU A 13 -49.65 2.22 20.07
N GLU A 14 -50.58 1.30 19.79
CA GLU A 14 -50.22 -0.08 19.50
C GLU A 14 -49.18 -0.02 18.39
N ARG A 15 -48.02 -0.64 18.62
CA ARG A 15 -47.03 -0.80 17.55
C ARG A 15 -47.70 -1.64 16.48
N GLU A 16 -48.18 -0.99 15.43
CA GLU A 16 -48.63 -1.65 14.22
C GLU A 16 -47.43 -2.40 13.64
N GLU A 17 -47.43 -3.72 13.81
CA GLU A 17 -46.41 -4.57 13.20
C GLU A 17 -46.64 -4.57 11.69
N PHE A 18 -45.61 -4.19 10.94
CA PHE A 18 -45.63 -4.27 9.48
C PHE A 18 -46.01 -5.69 9.06
N THR A 19 -46.94 -5.80 8.11
CA THR A 19 -47.23 -7.07 7.46
C THR A 19 -45.98 -7.55 6.70
N HIS A 20 -45.86 -8.86 6.47
CA HIS A 20 -44.69 -9.45 5.80
C HIS A 20 -44.33 -8.77 4.45
N ASN A 21 -45.32 -8.23 3.74
CA ASN A 21 -45.11 -7.52 2.48
C ASN A 21 -44.68 -6.06 2.69
N GLU A 22 -45.18 -5.35 3.71
CA GLU A 22 -44.76 -3.98 4.01
C GLU A 22 -43.30 -3.89 4.49
N VAL A 23 -42.79 -4.93 5.16
CA VAL A 23 -41.37 -5.01 5.56
C VAL A 23 -40.42 -5.00 4.35
N LYS A 24 -40.90 -5.47 3.17
CA LYS A 24 -40.11 -5.45 1.92
C LYS A 24 -39.95 -4.03 1.38
N ASP A 25 -40.99 -3.21 1.52
CA ASP A 25 -41.05 -1.84 0.98
C ASP A 25 -40.65 -0.77 2.03
N ALA A 26 -40.48 -1.16 3.29
CA ALA A 26 -40.07 -0.29 4.40
C ALA A 26 -38.55 -0.14 4.58
N ARG A 27 -37.74 -0.51 3.58
CA ARG A 27 -36.27 -0.38 3.61
C ARG A 27 -35.82 0.62 2.57
N TRP A 28 -35.29 1.75 3.04
CA TRP A 28 -34.64 2.74 2.20
C TRP A 28 -33.11 2.59 2.30
N CYS A 29 -32.45 2.53 1.15
CA CYS A 29 -31.00 2.65 1.05
C CYS A 29 -30.72 3.99 0.36
N PHE A 30 -30.34 5.00 1.13
CA PHE A 30 -30.01 6.32 0.61
C PHE A 30 -28.53 6.37 0.24
N ASP A 31 -28.24 6.66 -1.03
CA ASP A 31 -26.88 6.98 -1.45
C ASP A 31 -26.45 8.32 -0.86
N THR A 32 -25.23 8.39 -0.34
CA THR A 32 -24.66 9.60 0.26
C THR A 32 -23.55 10.12 -0.64
N PRO A 33 -23.41 11.45 -0.81
CA PRO A 33 -22.28 12.01 -1.55
C PRO A 33 -20.94 11.42 -1.09
N GLY A 34 -20.14 10.94 -2.04
CA GLY A 34 -18.84 10.33 -1.75
C GLY A 34 -17.86 11.34 -1.17
N ILE A 35 -17.19 10.98 -0.08
CA ILE A 35 -16.17 11.83 0.55
C ILE A 35 -14.80 11.53 -0.10
N VAL A 36 -14.11 12.59 -0.53
CA VAL A 36 -12.74 12.48 -1.01
C VAL A 36 -11.80 12.34 0.19
N LYS A 37 -10.97 11.30 0.19
CA LYS A 37 -9.96 11.11 1.23
C LYS A 37 -8.79 12.05 1.00
N GLU A 38 -8.54 12.98 1.91
CA GLU A 38 -7.53 14.04 1.77
C GLU A 38 -6.10 13.48 1.55
N ASP A 39 -5.65 12.53 2.37
CA ASP A 39 -4.27 11.99 2.34
C ASP A 39 -4.01 10.92 1.26
N CYS A 40 -4.77 10.95 0.16
CA CYS A 40 -4.70 9.97 -0.91
C CYS A 40 -3.80 10.46 -2.05
N VAL A 41 -2.77 9.70 -2.40
CA VAL A 41 -1.89 10.04 -3.54
C VAL A 41 -2.66 10.18 -4.85
N LEU A 42 -3.81 9.52 -5.01
CA LEU A 42 -4.64 9.62 -6.21
C LEU A 42 -5.15 11.06 -6.45
N ASN A 43 -5.32 11.87 -5.41
CA ASN A 43 -5.74 13.27 -5.55
C ASN A 43 -4.66 14.15 -6.17
N LEU A 44 -3.39 13.70 -6.09
CA LEU A 44 -2.25 14.41 -6.66
C LEU A 44 -2.02 14.06 -8.14
N LEU A 45 -2.78 13.10 -8.67
CA LEU A 45 -2.55 12.50 -9.98
C LEU A 45 -3.62 12.89 -10.98
N THR A 46 -3.21 12.97 -12.24
CA THR A 46 -4.11 13.11 -13.39
C THR A 46 -4.86 11.80 -13.64
N GLU A 47 -5.98 11.87 -14.35
CA GLU A 47 -6.79 10.68 -14.68
C GLU A 47 -5.98 9.57 -15.38
N LYS A 48 -5.04 9.96 -16.27
CA LYS A 48 -4.16 9.02 -16.96
C LYS A 48 -3.20 8.31 -16.00
N GLU A 49 -2.63 9.05 -15.05
CA GLU A 49 -1.75 8.51 -14.01
C GLU A 49 -2.52 7.60 -13.06
N VAL A 50 -3.74 7.98 -12.67
CA VAL A 50 -4.62 7.16 -11.82
C VAL A 50 -4.91 5.80 -12.46
N LYS A 51 -5.14 5.74 -13.78
CA LYS A 51 -5.33 4.48 -14.52
C LYS A 51 -4.09 3.57 -14.51
N LEU A 52 -2.89 4.12 -14.30
CA LEU A 52 -1.67 3.33 -14.14
C LEU A 52 -1.49 2.85 -12.71
N VAL A 53 -1.85 3.68 -11.73
CA VAL A 53 -1.73 3.36 -10.30
C VAL A 53 -2.75 2.32 -9.86
N LEU A 54 -4.00 2.47 -10.29
CA LEU A 54 -5.06 1.55 -9.93
C LEU A 54 -4.94 0.25 -10.74
N PRO A 55 -4.83 -0.91 -10.07
CA PRO A 55 -4.71 -2.18 -10.76
C PRO A 55 -6.03 -2.55 -11.46
N SER A 56 -5.97 -2.73 -12.79
CA SER A 56 -7.08 -3.28 -13.60
C SER A 56 -7.06 -4.80 -13.71
N HIS A 57 -5.94 -5.42 -13.31
CA HIS A 57 -5.71 -6.85 -13.33
C HIS A 57 -5.18 -7.30 -11.98
N ALA A 58 -5.21 -8.62 -11.73
CA ALA A 58 -4.64 -9.19 -10.52
C ALA A 58 -3.17 -8.73 -10.33
N ILE A 59 -2.88 -8.23 -9.14
CA ILE A 59 -1.52 -7.80 -8.75
C ILE A 59 -0.61 -9.02 -8.73
N VAL A 60 0.54 -8.91 -9.40
CA VAL A 60 1.58 -9.93 -9.34
C VAL A 60 2.70 -9.40 -8.44
N PRO A 61 2.98 -10.06 -7.30
CA PRO A 61 4.05 -9.64 -6.40
C PRO A 61 5.39 -9.58 -7.12
N ARG A 62 6.10 -8.47 -6.97
CA ARG A 62 7.46 -8.29 -7.50
C ARG A 62 8.43 -8.24 -6.33
N THR A 63 9.23 -9.29 -6.19
CA THR A 63 10.12 -9.43 -5.02
C THR A 63 11.55 -9.10 -5.38
N PHE A 64 12.19 -8.32 -4.51
CA PHE A 64 13.59 -7.92 -4.59
C PHE A 64 14.31 -8.32 -3.30
N ILE A 65 15.59 -8.64 -3.37
CA ILE A 65 16.45 -8.67 -2.18
C ILE A 65 17.23 -7.36 -2.15
N LEU A 66 17.19 -6.67 -1.02
CA LEU A 66 17.97 -5.46 -0.78
C LEU A 66 18.97 -5.74 0.32
N LYS A 67 20.12 -5.10 0.23
CA LYS A 67 21.13 -5.02 1.28
C LYS A 67 21.07 -3.62 1.91
N PRO A 68 21.61 -3.44 3.13
CA PRO A 68 21.87 -2.11 3.65
C PRO A 68 22.63 -1.25 2.62
N GLY A 69 22.22 0.01 2.47
CA GLY A 69 22.70 0.93 1.43
C GLY A 69 22.02 0.78 0.06
N MET A 70 20.95 0.00 -0.06
CA MET A 70 20.14 -0.11 -1.28
C MET A 70 18.77 0.57 -1.12
N VAL A 71 18.21 1.01 -2.25
CA VAL A 71 16.97 1.77 -2.33
C VAL A 71 16.03 1.12 -3.32
N LEU A 72 14.74 1.04 -2.98
CA LEU A 72 13.66 0.64 -3.86
C LEU A 72 12.76 1.83 -4.16
N PHE A 73 12.56 2.13 -5.44
CA PHE A 73 11.58 3.07 -5.94
C PHE A 73 10.36 2.33 -6.48
N LEU A 74 9.16 2.79 -6.11
CA LEU A 74 7.91 2.47 -6.79
C LEU A 74 7.48 3.73 -7.54
N ALA A 75 7.72 3.76 -8.84
CA ALA A 75 7.57 4.95 -9.67
C ALA A 75 8.31 6.17 -9.05
N ALA A 76 7.90 7.39 -9.40
CA ALA A 76 8.29 8.59 -8.65
C ALA A 76 7.38 8.86 -7.44
N LEU A 77 6.55 7.88 -7.05
CA LEU A 77 5.54 8.00 -5.99
C LEU A 77 6.03 7.55 -4.62
N GLY A 78 6.95 6.60 -4.56
CA GLY A 78 7.41 6.06 -3.28
C GLY A 78 8.84 5.57 -3.36
N ARG A 79 9.55 5.72 -2.25
CA ARG A 79 10.94 5.32 -2.09
C ARG A 79 11.11 4.63 -0.74
N ILE A 80 11.88 3.56 -0.68
CA ILE A 80 12.25 2.90 0.57
C ILE A 80 13.76 2.67 0.55
N ASP A 81 14.44 3.30 1.50
CA ASP A 81 15.88 3.17 1.73
C ASP A 81 16.10 2.14 2.82
N TYR A 82 16.94 1.15 2.55
CA TYR A 82 17.44 0.24 3.59
C TYR A 82 18.72 0.84 4.18
N LEU A 83 18.60 1.54 5.32
CA LEU A 83 19.68 2.32 5.91
C LEU A 83 20.65 1.44 6.69
N GLU A 84 20.14 0.71 7.68
CA GLU A 84 20.97 -0.09 8.60
C GLU A 84 20.37 -1.49 8.78
N GLY A 85 21.26 -2.47 8.85
CA GLY A 85 21.00 -3.89 9.06
C GLY A 85 22.29 -4.67 8.83
N GLU A 86 22.34 -5.92 9.25
CA GLU A 86 23.46 -6.84 9.06
C GLU A 86 23.27 -7.73 7.82
N LYS A 87 22.02 -8.08 7.49
CA LYS A 87 21.68 -9.05 6.45
C LYS A 87 20.81 -8.46 5.34
N PRO A 88 20.84 -9.07 4.14
CA PRO A 88 19.87 -8.76 3.11
C PRO A 88 18.45 -9.09 3.58
N ALA A 89 17.46 -8.33 3.11
CA ALA A 89 16.05 -8.57 3.36
C ALA A 89 15.25 -8.58 2.05
N TRP A 90 14.07 -9.19 2.08
CA TRP A 90 13.19 -9.28 0.91
C TRP A 90 12.10 -8.22 0.97
N PHE A 91 11.95 -7.52 -0.15
CA PHE A 91 10.96 -6.47 -0.35
C PHE A 91 10.03 -6.94 -1.48
N SER A 92 8.82 -7.33 -1.12
CA SER A 92 7.79 -7.78 -2.06
C SER A 92 6.83 -6.62 -2.33
N VAL A 93 6.85 -6.09 -3.56
CA VAL A 93 6.04 -4.95 -3.99
C VAL A 93 4.69 -5.42 -4.51
N LEU A 94 3.62 -4.95 -3.87
CA LEU A 94 2.24 -5.24 -4.19
C LEU A 94 1.57 -3.95 -4.63
N ALA A 95 1.64 -3.71 -5.94
CA ALA A 95 1.18 -2.51 -6.61
C ALA A 95 0.76 -2.85 -8.03
N SER A 96 0.15 -1.91 -8.76
CA SER A 96 -0.14 -2.11 -10.18
C SER A 96 1.11 -2.53 -10.96
N ASN A 97 0.96 -3.54 -11.83
CA ASN A 97 2.05 -4.06 -12.66
C ASN A 97 2.54 -3.04 -13.70
N LEU A 98 1.77 -1.96 -13.92
CA LEU A 98 2.10 -0.87 -14.84
C LEU A 98 3.04 0.17 -14.20
N LEU A 99 3.13 0.20 -12.87
CA LEU A 99 4.06 1.11 -12.18
C LEU A 99 5.47 0.50 -12.21
N PRO A 100 6.50 1.22 -12.69
CA PRO A 100 7.86 0.73 -12.68
C PRO A 100 8.38 0.57 -11.26
N VAL A 101 9.24 -0.42 -11.04
CA VAL A 101 9.96 -0.61 -9.78
C VAL A 101 11.45 -0.67 -10.09
N HIS A 102 12.21 0.19 -9.44
CA HIS A 102 13.64 0.32 -9.67
C HIS A 102 14.41 0.18 -8.36
N VAL A 103 15.54 -0.49 -8.44
CA VAL A 103 16.44 -0.66 -7.29
C VAL A 103 17.79 -0.05 -7.64
N THR A 104 18.32 0.77 -6.74
CA THR A 104 19.60 1.47 -6.89
C THR A 104 20.37 1.48 -5.57
N THR A 105 21.55 2.07 -5.57
CA THR A 105 22.33 2.34 -4.35
C THR A 105 21.87 3.65 -3.70
N LEU A 106 21.98 3.73 -2.38
CA LEU A 106 21.62 4.92 -1.61
C LEU A 106 22.36 6.17 -2.08
N SER A 107 23.65 6.03 -2.43
CA SER A 107 24.48 7.12 -2.96
C SER A 107 23.96 7.74 -4.26
N ASN A 108 23.23 6.97 -5.06
CA ASN A 108 22.74 7.39 -6.37
C ASN A 108 21.24 7.72 -6.36
N ALA A 109 20.55 7.49 -5.25
CA ALA A 109 19.10 7.54 -5.20
C ALA A 109 18.55 8.95 -5.47
N ASP A 110 19.16 9.98 -4.88
CA ASP A 110 18.73 11.38 -5.06
C ASP A 110 18.95 11.83 -6.51
N VAL A 111 20.16 11.60 -7.05
CA VAL A 111 20.52 11.93 -8.45
C VAL A 111 19.61 11.20 -9.45
N LEU A 112 19.30 9.93 -9.18
CA LEU A 112 18.40 9.14 -10.02
C LEU A 112 16.99 9.72 -10.00
N TYR A 113 16.49 10.10 -8.82
CA TYR A 113 15.16 10.72 -8.71
C TYR A 113 15.09 12.05 -9.44
N GLU A 114 16.05 12.95 -9.20
CA GLU A 114 16.11 14.25 -9.88
C GLU A 114 16.14 14.12 -11.41
N LYS A 115 16.94 13.19 -11.92
CA LYS A 115 17.12 13.01 -13.36
C LYS A 115 15.96 12.30 -14.05
N HIS A 116 15.26 11.40 -13.35
CA HIS A 116 14.34 10.46 -13.98
C HIS A 116 12.89 10.51 -13.49
N ALA A 117 12.59 11.25 -12.42
CA ALA A 117 11.22 11.49 -12.00
C ALA A 117 10.44 12.21 -13.11
N GLY A 118 9.21 11.76 -13.38
CA GLY A 118 8.39 12.31 -14.46
C GLY A 118 8.69 11.74 -15.86
N GLN A 119 9.78 10.95 -16.01
CA GLN A 119 10.18 10.29 -17.25
C GLN A 119 9.78 8.81 -17.27
N GLU A 120 10.11 8.08 -18.34
CA GLU A 120 9.71 6.67 -18.49
C GLU A 120 10.32 5.75 -17.41
N PHE A 121 11.50 6.08 -16.89
CA PHE A 121 12.19 5.25 -15.89
C PHE A 121 11.51 5.32 -14.52
N LEU A 122 11.19 6.51 -13.98
CA LEU A 122 10.36 6.66 -12.78
C LEU A 122 8.98 7.20 -13.13
N LYS A 123 8.32 6.53 -14.06
CA LYS A 123 7.03 6.95 -14.59
C LYS A 123 5.95 6.94 -13.51
N VAL A 124 5.12 7.98 -13.54
CA VAL A 124 4.08 8.36 -12.58
C VAL A 124 4.69 9.13 -11.39
N PRO A 125 4.52 10.46 -11.35
CA PRO A 125 3.82 11.32 -12.32
C PRO A 125 4.39 11.25 -13.75
N MET A 126 3.62 11.68 -14.75
CA MET A 126 3.95 11.69 -16.17
C MET A 126 3.90 13.12 -16.70
N GLY A 127 4.98 13.57 -17.33
CA GLY A 127 5.04 14.93 -17.89
C GLY A 127 6.39 15.62 -17.75
N GLY A 128 7.44 14.88 -17.37
CA GLY A 128 8.79 15.41 -17.24
C GLY A 128 8.94 16.42 -16.10
N GLU A 129 9.95 17.28 -16.25
CA GLU A 129 10.36 18.23 -15.21
C GLU A 129 9.28 19.23 -14.83
N GLU A 130 8.52 19.75 -15.81
CA GLU A 130 7.44 20.72 -15.54
C GLU A 130 6.36 20.10 -14.64
N ARG A 131 5.95 18.85 -14.91
CA ARG A 131 5.00 18.15 -14.06
C ARG A 131 5.55 17.91 -12.66
N MET A 132 6.84 17.62 -12.54
CA MET A 132 7.49 17.37 -11.24
C MET A 132 7.66 18.65 -10.40
N LYS A 133 7.71 19.84 -11.00
CA LYS A 133 7.71 21.12 -10.25
C LYS A 133 6.39 21.34 -9.49
N GLU A 134 5.28 20.88 -10.06
CA GLU A 134 3.95 20.96 -9.44
C GLU A 134 3.67 19.81 -8.47
N PHE A 135 4.39 18.70 -8.62
CA PHE A 135 4.19 17.52 -7.78
C PHE A 135 4.87 17.72 -6.41
N PRO A 136 4.20 17.41 -5.29
CA PRO A 136 4.78 17.61 -3.97
C PRO A 136 6.05 16.77 -3.77
N PRO A 137 7.04 17.29 -3.03
CA PRO A 137 8.26 16.56 -2.75
C PRO A 137 7.97 15.32 -1.88
N LEU A 138 8.84 14.32 -2.00
CA LEU A 138 8.79 13.14 -1.14
C LEU A 138 9.30 13.48 0.26
N VAL A 139 8.54 13.13 1.29
CA VAL A 139 8.87 13.37 2.69
C VAL A 139 9.30 12.06 3.36
N PRO A 140 10.46 12.01 4.05
CA PRO A 140 10.93 10.81 4.71
C PRO A 140 10.19 10.52 6.01
N GLN A 141 10.07 9.24 6.33
CA GLN A 141 9.72 8.72 7.64
C GLN A 141 10.57 7.48 7.94
N ASP A 142 11.19 7.48 9.12
CA ASP A 142 12.01 6.38 9.61
C ASP A 142 11.13 5.30 10.23
N ILE A 143 11.49 4.04 9.96
CA ILE A 143 10.78 2.85 10.38
C ILE A 143 11.82 1.84 10.85
N THR A 144 11.66 1.34 12.07
CA THR A 144 12.44 0.23 12.59
C THR A 144 11.58 -1.03 12.57
N LEU A 145 12.07 -2.10 11.97
CA LEU A 145 11.41 -3.41 11.94
C LEU A 145 12.32 -4.46 12.55
N LYS A 146 11.72 -5.45 13.23
CA LYS A 146 12.43 -6.62 13.75
C LYS A 146 12.01 -7.88 13.00
N GLY A 147 12.97 -8.55 12.40
CA GLY A 147 12.77 -9.73 11.57
C GLY A 147 12.25 -10.94 12.35
N VAL A 148 11.29 -11.64 11.73
CA VAL A 148 10.65 -12.85 12.29
C VAL A 148 11.20 -14.12 11.64
N GLY A 149 11.68 -14.03 10.40
CA GLY A 149 12.18 -15.19 9.65
C GLY A 149 12.14 -14.99 8.14
N THR A 150 12.81 -15.86 7.40
CA THR A 150 12.97 -15.72 5.94
C THR A 150 11.71 -16.04 5.14
N THR A 151 10.68 -16.57 5.79
CA THR A 151 9.41 -17.01 5.18
C THR A 151 8.24 -16.08 5.46
N GLU A 152 8.31 -15.31 6.55
CA GLU A 152 7.21 -14.47 7.03
C GLU A 152 7.58 -12.99 6.94
N ALA A 153 6.72 -12.21 6.28
CA ALA A 153 6.79 -10.76 6.32
C ALA A 153 6.56 -10.27 7.75
N VAL A 154 7.32 -9.27 8.13
CA VAL A 154 7.26 -8.59 9.43
C VAL A 154 6.17 -7.52 9.39
N ALA A 155 6.15 -6.74 8.32
CA ALA A 155 5.27 -5.60 8.17
C ALA A 155 5.02 -5.27 6.70
N ASP A 156 3.95 -4.52 6.45
CA ASP A 156 3.68 -3.87 5.18
C ASP A 156 3.92 -2.37 5.28
N ILE A 157 4.82 -1.83 4.45
CA ILE A 157 5.02 -0.39 4.30
C ILE A 157 4.07 0.10 3.21
N LYS A 158 3.01 0.80 3.62
CA LYS A 158 1.98 1.32 2.72
C LYS A 158 2.41 2.66 2.12
N LEU A 159 2.51 2.69 0.79
CA LEU A 159 2.84 3.88 0.00
C LEU A 159 1.54 4.53 -0.50
N SER A 160 0.72 5.02 0.45
CA SER A 160 -0.63 5.54 0.20
C SER A 160 -1.51 4.55 -0.62
N SER A 161 -2.14 5.01 -1.71
CA SER A 161 -2.95 4.20 -2.62
C SER A 161 -2.16 3.61 -3.80
N ALA A 162 -0.85 3.84 -3.87
CA ALA A 162 -0.01 3.27 -4.94
C ALA A 162 0.25 1.77 -4.76
N GLY A 163 0.11 1.28 -3.53
CA GLY A 163 0.36 -0.10 -3.15
C GLY A 163 1.08 -0.17 -1.81
N TRP A 164 1.69 -1.32 -1.55
CA TRP A 164 2.53 -1.51 -0.37
C TRP A 164 3.71 -2.43 -0.66
N VAL A 165 4.69 -2.39 0.24
CA VAL A 165 5.85 -3.26 0.20
C VAL A 165 5.87 -4.11 1.46
N ALA A 166 5.71 -5.42 1.29
CA ALA A 166 5.86 -6.38 2.37
C ALA A 166 7.36 -6.63 2.61
N VAL A 167 7.82 -6.44 3.84
CA VAL A 167 9.22 -6.62 4.24
C VAL A 167 9.36 -7.95 4.98
N THR A 168 10.18 -8.85 4.47
CA THR A 168 10.55 -10.12 5.11
C THR A 168 12.03 -10.07 5.44
N ALA A 169 12.38 -10.34 6.70
CA ALA A 169 13.75 -10.27 7.18
C ALA A 169 14.10 -11.45 8.08
N HIS A 170 15.40 -11.73 8.20
CA HIS A 170 15.91 -12.82 9.01
C HIS A 170 15.48 -12.68 10.48
N GLU A 171 15.33 -13.79 11.18
CA GLU A 171 14.98 -13.79 12.61
C GLU A 171 16.00 -13.00 13.43
N GLU A 172 15.50 -12.18 14.37
CA GLU A 172 16.26 -11.27 15.23
C GLU A 172 17.06 -10.18 14.50
N GLU A 173 16.83 -9.99 13.20
CA GLU A 173 17.44 -8.91 12.42
C GLU A 173 16.72 -7.58 12.69
N GLU A 174 17.44 -6.53 13.07
CA GLU A 174 16.89 -5.18 13.15
C GLU A 174 17.17 -4.42 11.85
N LEU A 175 16.12 -3.83 11.27
CA LEU A 175 16.19 -3.08 10.03
C LEU A 175 15.81 -1.65 10.32
N LEU A 176 16.71 -0.71 10.03
CA LEU A 176 16.38 0.69 9.93
C LEU A 176 16.07 1.01 8.46
N LEU A 177 14.82 1.36 8.20
CA LEU A 177 14.32 1.75 6.90
C LEU A 177 13.90 3.22 6.92
N ARG A 178 14.06 3.91 5.79
CA ARG A 178 13.47 5.23 5.58
C ARG A 178 12.59 5.18 4.36
N ALA A 179 11.29 5.32 4.57
CA ALA A 179 10.32 5.34 3.50
C ALA A 179 9.91 6.79 3.18
N TYR A 180 9.69 7.09 1.90
CA TYR A 180 9.28 8.40 1.45
C TYR A 180 8.01 8.29 0.63
N THR A 181 7.08 9.21 0.89
CA THR A 181 5.84 9.39 0.13
C THR A 181 5.63 10.88 -0.15
N PRO A 182 4.80 11.25 -1.13
CA PRO A 182 4.59 12.65 -1.47
C PRO A 182 3.99 13.40 -0.29
N LYS A 183 4.42 14.64 -0.07
CA LYS A 183 3.90 15.48 1.02
C LYS A 183 2.38 15.56 0.95
N GLY A 184 1.72 15.40 2.10
CA GLY A 184 0.26 15.38 2.19
C GLY A 184 -0.35 14.01 1.89
N THR A 185 0.46 12.94 1.85
CA THR A 185 -0.04 11.56 1.79
C THR A 185 0.39 10.78 3.02
N ALA A 186 -0.44 9.81 3.42
CA ALA A 186 -0.15 8.99 4.58
C ALA A 186 0.81 7.83 4.25
N LEU A 187 1.93 7.79 4.96
CA LEU A 187 2.80 6.64 5.06
C LEU A 187 2.40 5.85 6.31
N VAL A 188 2.05 4.58 6.13
CA VAL A 188 1.55 3.74 7.23
C VAL A 188 2.29 2.42 7.23
N VAL A 189 2.81 2.04 8.39
CA VAL A 189 3.33 0.69 8.63
C VAL A 189 2.18 -0.15 9.17
N ARG A 190 1.91 -1.28 8.53
CA ARG A 190 0.87 -2.23 8.95
C ARG A 190 1.53 -3.47 9.53
N GLU A 191 1.24 -3.71 10.80
CA GLU A 191 1.64 -4.89 11.58
C GLU A 191 0.39 -5.45 12.28
N PRO A 192 0.03 -6.73 12.09
CA PRO A 192 0.67 -7.71 11.21
C PRO A 192 0.44 -7.42 9.72
N PRO A 193 1.29 -7.93 8.82
CA PRO A 193 1.11 -7.76 7.38
C PRO A 193 -0.11 -8.53 6.87
N LEU A 194 -0.70 -8.03 5.78
CA LEU A 194 -1.90 -8.62 5.18
C LEU A 194 -1.63 -9.98 4.56
N LEU A 195 -0.46 -10.16 3.97
CA LEU A 195 -0.04 -11.41 3.32
C LEU A 195 1.32 -11.86 3.88
N PRO A 196 1.36 -12.51 5.06
CA PRO A 196 2.60 -12.85 5.75
C PRO A 196 3.56 -13.69 4.88
N TYR A 197 3.05 -14.63 4.10
CA TYR A 197 3.87 -15.55 3.30
C TYR A 197 4.14 -15.08 1.87
N ILE A 198 3.89 -13.80 1.56
CA ILE A 198 3.94 -13.30 0.17
C ILE A 198 5.33 -13.41 -0.46
N SER A 199 6.38 -13.34 0.36
CA SER A 199 7.75 -13.43 -0.10
C SER A 199 8.06 -14.80 -0.74
N ALA A 200 7.30 -15.85 -0.41
CA ALA A 200 7.38 -17.17 -1.03
C ALA A 200 6.75 -17.23 -2.43
N ILE A 201 5.87 -16.28 -2.78
CA ILE A 201 5.27 -16.18 -4.13
C ILE A 201 6.24 -15.45 -5.07
N ARG A 202 7.40 -16.07 -5.32
CA ARG A 202 8.42 -15.60 -6.25
C ARG A 202 9.03 -16.76 -7.03
N GLY A 203 9.52 -16.49 -8.22
CA GLY A 203 10.28 -17.43 -9.03
C GLY A 203 11.76 -17.46 -8.65
N ALA A 204 12.57 -18.05 -9.52
CA ALA A 204 14.03 -18.09 -9.35
C ALA A 204 14.65 -16.69 -9.34
N ARG A 205 15.81 -16.58 -8.68
CA ARG A 205 16.59 -15.35 -8.67
C ARG A 205 17.06 -15.00 -10.08
N ILE A 206 16.96 -13.73 -10.48
CA ILE A 206 17.52 -13.24 -11.74
C ILE A 206 19.01 -12.93 -11.52
N PRO A 207 19.94 -13.65 -12.18
CA PRO A 207 21.39 -13.47 -11.98
C PRO A 207 21.81 -12.02 -12.23
N GLY A 208 22.73 -11.50 -11.40
CA GLY A 208 23.27 -10.15 -11.54
C GLY A 208 22.33 -9.00 -11.14
N THR A 209 21.11 -9.30 -10.65
CA THR A 209 20.13 -8.26 -10.28
C THR A 209 19.58 -8.48 -8.87
N PRO A 210 18.99 -7.46 -8.22
CA PRO A 210 18.24 -7.59 -6.97
C PRO A 210 16.90 -8.35 -7.13
N ALA A 211 16.43 -8.59 -8.35
CA ALA A 211 15.07 -9.04 -8.63
C ALA A 211 14.93 -10.56 -8.68
N TYR A 212 13.74 -11.05 -8.32
CA TYR A 212 13.29 -12.42 -8.59
C TYR A 212 12.33 -12.43 -9.77
N ARG A 213 12.27 -13.54 -10.51
CA ARG A 213 11.24 -13.74 -11.54
C ARG A 213 9.86 -13.70 -10.89
N THR A 214 8.89 -13.12 -11.57
CA THR A 214 7.51 -13.06 -11.07
C THR A 214 6.85 -14.44 -11.15
N LYS A 215 5.96 -14.71 -10.20
CA LYS A 215 5.10 -15.89 -10.18
C LYS A 215 3.68 -15.41 -9.91
N LYS A 216 2.72 -15.82 -10.74
CA LYS A 216 1.32 -15.46 -10.49
C LYS A 216 0.87 -16.09 -9.16
N PRO A 217 0.21 -15.34 -8.27
CA PRO A 217 -0.35 -15.92 -7.07
C PRO A 217 -1.45 -16.93 -7.44
N PRO A 218 -1.64 -17.99 -6.63
CA PRO A 218 -2.78 -18.88 -6.79
C PRO A 218 -4.09 -18.10 -6.62
N SER A 219 -5.19 -18.64 -7.16
CA SER A 219 -6.52 -18.01 -7.13
C SER A 219 -7.08 -17.83 -5.71
N PHE A 220 -6.65 -18.65 -4.76
CA PHE A 220 -6.92 -18.52 -3.34
C PHE A 220 -5.65 -18.04 -2.63
N VAL A 221 -5.69 -16.83 -2.08
CA VAL A 221 -4.61 -16.23 -1.28
C VAL A 221 -5.02 -16.25 0.20
N GLU A 222 -5.48 -17.38 0.71
CA GLU A 222 -5.59 -17.58 2.16
C GLU A 222 -4.29 -18.19 2.67
N ASN A 223 -3.63 -17.49 3.60
CA ASN A 223 -2.59 -17.99 4.50
C ASN A 223 -1.81 -19.18 3.95
N LEU A 224 -1.04 -18.94 2.88
CA LEU A 224 -0.21 -19.93 2.20
C LEU A 224 0.94 -20.38 3.12
N ARG A 225 0.61 -21.15 4.16
CA ARG A 225 1.56 -22.07 4.77
C ARG A 225 1.94 -23.03 3.66
N THR A 226 3.20 -23.01 3.26
CA THR A 226 3.75 -24.09 2.45
C THR A 226 3.53 -25.39 3.20
N THR A 227 2.53 -26.17 2.77
CA THR A 227 2.45 -27.58 3.16
C THR A 227 3.71 -28.23 2.62
N GLY A 228 4.64 -28.52 3.51
CA GLY A 228 5.81 -29.32 3.16
C GLY A 228 5.33 -30.63 2.54
N SER A 229 5.89 -30.98 1.39
CA SER A 229 5.73 -32.33 0.85
C SER A 229 6.28 -33.30 1.89
N ARG A 230 5.40 -34.11 2.48
CA ARG A 230 5.78 -35.45 2.93
C ARG A 230 6.00 -36.35 1.72
#